data_AF-A0A9N8MGG4-F1
#
_entry.id   AF-A0A9N8MGG4-F1
#
_cell.length_a   1.000
_cell.length_b   1.000
_cell.length_c   1.000
_cell.angle_alpha   90.00
_cell.angle_beta   90.00
_cell.angle_gamma   90.00
#
_symmetry.space_group_name_H-M   'P 1'
#
loop_
_entity.id
_entity.type
_entity.pdbx_description
1 polymer ?
#
loop_
_entity_poly.entity_id
_entity_poly.type
_entity_poly.pdbx_seq_one_letter_code
_entity_poly.pdbx_strand_id
1 'polypeptide(L)' 'MNLTIEIEDQEDYIFVKELLERLKGVKVIENKYETIEGLPVKVFEEIEKYGESVKNEDLISKKDFFKFIDEEICRLNSQK' A
#
# COMPACT_ATOMS: atom_id res chain seq x y z
N MET A 1 15.12 -24.59 2.72
CA MET A 1 15.60 -23.67 1.67
C MET A 1 14.37 -23.26 0.89
N ASN A 2 14.13 -21.96 0.74
CA ASN A 2 12.94 -21.44 0.05
C ASN A 2 13.37 -20.94 -1.32
N LEU A 3 12.59 -21.28 -2.36
CA LEU A 3 12.82 -20.86 -3.74
C LEU A 3 11.58 -20.10 -4.20
N THR A 4 11.77 -18.92 -4.78
CA THR A 4 10.70 -18.15 -5.43
C THR A 4 10.78 -18.38 -6.93
N ILE A 5 9.62 -18.65 -7.56
CA ILE A 5 9.48 -18.82 -9.00
C ILE A 5 8.59 -17.68 -9.48
N GLU A 6 9.10 -16.85 -10.40
CA GLU A 6 8.33 -15.83 -11.09
C GLU A 6 7.81 -16.38 -12.42
N ILE A 7 6.55 -16.10 -12.72
CA ILE A 7 5.88 -16.52 -13.96
C ILE A 7 5.43 -15.22 -14.63
N GLU A 8 5.97 -14.94 -15.81
CA GLU A 8 5.75 -13.67 -16.53
C GLU A 8 4.38 -13.61 -17.21
N ASP A 9 3.84 -14.76 -17.63
CA ASP A 9 2.53 -14.87 -18.29
C ASP A 9 1.47 -15.49 -17.36
N GLN A 10 0.31 -14.83 -17.26
CA GLN A 10 -0.80 -15.28 -16.43
C GLN A 10 -1.45 -16.56 -16.98
N GLU A 11 -1.38 -16.82 -18.29
CA GLU A 11 -1.90 -18.05 -18.90
C GLU A 11 -1.10 -19.28 -18.45
N ASP A 12 0.22 -19.11 -18.29
CA ASP A 12 1.13 -20.16 -17.84
C ASP A 12 1.00 -20.48 -16.35
N TYR A 13 0.45 -19.55 -15.55
CA TYR A 13 0.28 -19.72 -14.11
C TYR A 13 -0.50 -20.99 -13.76
N ILE A 14 -1.59 -21.27 -14.47
CA ILE A 14 -2.45 -22.43 -14.19
C ILE A 14 -1.66 -23.73 -14.44
N PHE A 15 -0.99 -23.82 -15.59
CA PHE A 15 -0.20 -24.98 -15.95
C PHE A 15 0.96 -25.24 -14.97
N VAL A 16 1.73 -24.19 -14.65
CA VAL A 16 2.87 -24.30 -13.73
C VAL A 16 2.41 -24.65 -12.32
N LYS A 17 1.32 -24.06 -11.85
CA LYS A 17 0.72 -24.38 -10.54
C LYS A 17 0.36 -25.87 -10.46
N GLU A 18 -0.36 -26.41 -11.44
CA GLU A 18 -0.75 -27.82 -11.46
C GLU A 18 0.46 -28.76 -11.50
N LEU A 19 1.52 -28.39 -12.22
CA LEU A 19 2.77 -29.16 -12.26
C LEU A 19 3.43 -29.22 -10.88
N LEU A 20 3.53 -28.07 -10.20
CA LEU A 20 4.16 -27.96 -8.89
C LEU A 20 3.36 -28.67 -7.79
N GLU A 21 2.03 -28.63 -7.83
CA GLU A 21 1.15 -29.31 -6.88
C GLU A 21 1.27 -30.84 -6.91
N ARG A 22 1.72 -31.41 -8.03
CA ARG A 22 1.95 -32.87 -8.16
C ARG A 22 3.24 -33.34 -7.47
N LEU A 23 4.14 -32.44 -7.11
CA LEU A 23 5.40 -32.78 -6.45
C LEU A 23 5.20 -32.99 -4.94
N LYS A 24 5.64 -34.15 -4.43
CA LYS A 24 5.60 -34.41 -2.98
C LYS A 24 6.51 -33.43 -2.24
N GLY A 25 5.94 -32.74 -1.24
CA GLY A 25 6.67 -31.80 -0.38
C GLY A 25 6.66 -30.36 -0.87
N VAL A 26 5.96 -30.06 -1.98
CA VAL A 26 5.73 -28.70 -2.43
C VAL A 26 4.43 -28.17 -1.83
N LYS A 27 4.48 -26.94 -1.30
CA LYS A 27 3.31 -26.21 -0.81
C LYS A 27 3.25 -24.88 -1.55
N VAL A 28 2.20 -24.67 -2.32
CA VAL A 28 1.93 -23.35 -2.92
C VAL A 28 1.53 -22.41 -1.78
N ILE A 29 2.31 -21.34 -1.61
CA ILE A 29 1.98 -20.28 -0.66
C ILE A 29 1.34 -19.17 -1.49
N GLU A 30 0.02 -18.99 -1.34
CA GLU A 30 -0.66 -17.86 -1.97
C GLU A 30 -0.13 -16.57 -1.34
N ASN A 31 0.70 -15.84 -2.07
CA ASN A 31 1.16 -14.52 -1.67
C ASN A 31 0.15 -13.47 -2.18
N LYS A 32 -1.12 -13.62 -1.76
CA LYS A 32 -2.15 -12.60 -1.99
C LYS A 32 -1.97 -11.49 -0.97
N TYR A 33 -0.98 -10.63 -1.18
CA TYR A 33 -1.16 -9.27 -0.74
C TYR A 33 -2.01 -8.60 -1.80
N GLU A 34 -3.33 -8.74 -1.64
CA GLU A 34 -4.23 -7.86 -2.37
C GLU A 34 -3.87 -6.44 -1.94
N THR A 35 -3.65 -5.58 -2.94
CA THR A 35 -3.34 -4.18 -2.73
C THR A 35 -4.41 -3.33 -3.38
N ILE A 36 -4.91 -2.35 -2.63
CA ILE A 36 -5.78 -1.29 -3.14
C ILE A 36 -4.94 -0.01 -3.15
N GLU A 37 -4.86 0.64 -4.31
CA GLU A 37 -4.02 1.85 -4.52
C GLU A 37 -2.55 1.68 -4.10
N GLY A 38 -2.00 0.47 -4.27
CA GLY A 38 -0.61 0.16 -3.89
C GLY A 38 -0.38 -0.07 -2.40
N LEU A 39 -1.44 -0.08 -1.58
CA LEU A 39 -1.38 -0.41 -0.15
C LEU A 39 -2.02 -1.77 0.12
N PRO A 40 -1.53 -2.58 1.08
CA PRO A 40 -2.21 -3.80 1.50
C PRO A 40 -3.67 -3.50 1.88
N VAL A 41 -4.62 -4.35 1.49
CA VAL A 41 -6.07 -4.14 1.72
C VAL A 41 -6.37 -3.65 3.14
N LYS A 42 -5.84 -4.34 4.16
CA LYS A 42 -6.06 -3.99 5.57
C LYS A 42 -5.59 -2.56 5.92
N VAL A 43 -4.52 -2.10 5.30
CA VAL A 43 -4.01 -0.73 5.51
C VAL A 43 -4.96 0.28 4.87
N PHE A 44 -5.43 -0.01 3.66
CA PHE A 44 -6.40 0.82 2.96
C PHE A 44 -7.73 0.93 3.73
N GLU A 45 -8.27 -0.20 4.19
CA GLU A 45 -9.52 -0.24 4.99
C GLU A 45 -9.44 0.60 6.27
N GLU A 46 -8.31 0.55 6.99
CA GLU A 46 -8.13 1.36 8.21
C GLU A 46 -7.97 2.86 7.88
N ILE A 47 -7.38 3.22 6.73
CA ILE A 47 -7.32 4.61 6.26
C ILE A 47 -8.72 5.12 5.93
N GLU A 48 -9.53 4.35 5.21
CA GLU A 48 -10.90 4.74 4.89
C GLU A 48 -11.73 4.92 6.17
N LYS A 49 -11.66 3.96 7.08
CA LYS A 49 -12.34 4.03 8.39
C LYS A 49 -11.89 5.22 9.23
N TYR A 50 -10.60 5.55 9.20
CA TYR A 50 -10.12 6.79 9.83
C TYR A 50 -10.73 8.02 9.15
N GLY A 51 -10.72 8.07 7.82
CA GLY A 51 -11.34 9.15 7.03
C GLY A 51 -12.81 9.39 7.37
N GLU A 52 -13.59 8.33 7.57
CA GLU A 52 -14.99 8.41 8.02
C GLU A 52 -15.16 9.02 9.42
N SER A 53 -14.16 8.86 10.28
CA SER A 53 -14.17 9.39 11.65
C SER A 53 -13.75 10.85 11.75
N VAL A 54 -13.14 11.41 10.70
CA VAL A 54 -12.67 12.80 10.66
C VAL A 54 -13.86 13.75 10.63
N LYS A 55 -13.91 14.67 11.59
CA LYS A 55 -14.93 15.71 11.64
C LYS A 55 -14.40 17.01 11.08
N ASN A 56 -15.31 17.94 10.76
CA ASN A 56 -14.93 19.29 10.31
C ASN A 56 -14.06 20.05 11.31
N GLU A 57 -14.16 19.75 12.61
CA GLU A 57 -13.32 20.33 13.67
C GLU A 57 -11.86 19.84 13.63
N ASP A 58 -11.62 18.68 13.03
CA ASP A 58 -10.28 18.10 12.86
C ASP A 58 -9.59 18.62 11.58
N LEU A 59 -10.34 19.27 10.68
CA LEU A 59 -9.83 19.80 9.43
C LEU A 59 -9.24 21.20 9.62
N ILE A 60 -8.08 21.44 9.02
CA ILE A 60 -7.52 22.79 8.90
C ILE A 60 -8.22 23.55 7.77
N SER A 61 -8.42 24.85 7.94
CA SER A 61 -8.94 25.67 6.85
C SER A 61 -7.88 25.82 5.75
N LYS A 62 -8.33 26.05 4.51
CA LYS A 62 -7.42 26.37 3.39
C LYS A 62 -6.49 27.54 3.73
N LYS A 63 -7.01 28.56 4.41
CA LYS A 63 -6.23 29.74 4.81
C LYS A 63 -5.13 29.36 5.80
N ASP A 64 -5.45 28.53 6.79
CA ASP A 64 -4.48 28.11 7.80
C ASP A 64 -3.42 27.18 7.18
N PHE A 65 -3.81 26.32 6.25
CA PHE A 65 -2.86 25.50 5.48
C PHE A 65 -1.81 26.35 4.76
N PHE A 66 -2.23 27.38 4.01
CA PHE A 66 -1.28 28.27 3.33
C PHE A 66 -0.44 29.09 4.32
N LYS A 67 -1.03 29.51 5.45
CA LYS A 67 -0.27 30.18 6.51
C LYS A 67 0.86 29.29 7.05
N PHE A 68 0.58 28.01 7.32
CA PHE A 68 1.61 27.08 7.77
C PHE A 68 2.72 26.87 6.73
N ILE A 69 2.36 26.79 5.44
CA ILE A 69 3.35 26.71 4.37
C ILE A 69 4.23 27.96 4.35
N ASP A 70 3.63 29.15 4.38
CA ASP A 70 4.36 30.40 4.33
C ASP A 70 5.30 30.58 5.53
N GLU A 71 4.84 30.21 6.73
CA GLU A 71 5.65 30.21 7.95
C GLU A 71 6.86 29.27 7.84
N GLU A 72 6.66 28.07 7.31
CA GLU A 72 7.72 27.09 7.16
C GLU A 72 8.74 27.50 6.10
N ILE A 73 8.29 28.09 4.99
CA ILE A 73 9.16 28.70 3.97
C ILE A 73 9.99 29.83 4.58
N CYS A 74 9.37 30.72 5.37
CA CYS A 74 10.07 31.81 6.05
C CYS A 74 11.12 31.26 7.02
N ARG A 75 10.77 30.24 7.82
CA ARG A 75 11.67 29.58 8.77
C ARG A 75 12.91 29.03 8.05
N LEU A 76 12.71 28.26 6.97
CA LEU A 76 13.79 27.67 6.19
C LEU A 76 14.69 28.74 5.55
N ASN A 77 14.11 29.84 5.04
CA ASN A 77 14.88 30.92 4.43
C ASN A 77 15.60 31.81 5.44
N SER A 78 15.10 31.92 6.67
CA SER A 78 15.71 32.69 7.76
C SER A 78 16.93 32.02 8.40
N GLN A 79 17.22 30.76 8.04
CA GLN A 79 18.39 30.01 8.50
C GLN A 79 19.67 30.31 7.68
N LYS A 80 19.62 31.30 6.79
CA LYS A 80 20.78 31.84 6.05
C LYS A 80 21.40 33.02 6.77
#